data_AF-J9CBM9-F1
#
_entry.id   AF-J9CBM9-F1
#
_cell.length_a   1.000
_cell.length_b   1.000
_cell.length_c   1.000
_cell.angle_alpha   90.00
_cell.angle_beta   90.00
_cell.angle_gamma   90.00
#
_symmetry.space_group_name_H-M   'P 1'
#
loop_
_entity.id
_entity.type
_entity.pdbx_description
1 polymer ?
#
loop_
_entity_poly.entity_id
_entity_poly.type
_entity_poly.pdbx_seq_one_letter_code
_entity_poly.pdbx_strand_id
1 'polypeptide(L)'
;MQEQQKPESKTLLRAAEWVDKTHPQIEFRGRLDSLVAKTVEIQILADELNEKAVVQDLEDLLAFLRLVQRVEVTGEPLGQIHLLGLSGAQLRHKSQQVKEAFGIDHPMPGRSLGQMGAAVNSLRAAVREVELSALRAFGEDRMDIAEGLNRLSSAVYIILCRRVSGWYEQSQKPGAQTVPSHTGEFEHKAKHLWQEVGDAARMVLSTSFKDRVSSRMMNVVQQNGIFYFQTD
;
A
#
# COMPACT_ATOMS: atom_id res chain seq x y z
N MET A 1 -13.99 46.09 22.38
CA MET A 1 -13.17 44.87 22.36
C MET A 1 -12.33 44.92 21.10
N GLN A 2 -11.01 45.02 21.21
CA GLN A 2 -10.11 44.97 20.06
C GLN A 2 -10.11 43.54 19.51
N GLU A 3 -10.49 43.37 18.24
CA GLU A 3 -10.15 42.17 17.48
C GLU A 3 -8.63 42.08 17.45
N GLN A 4 -8.05 41.15 18.21
CA GLN A 4 -6.66 40.77 18.02
C GLN A 4 -6.56 40.18 16.61
N GLN A 5 -6.08 40.99 15.66
CA GLN A 5 -5.74 40.51 14.32
C GLN A 5 -4.74 39.37 14.49
N LYS A 6 -5.21 38.17 14.14
CA LYS A 6 -4.39 36.95 14.17
C LYS A 6 -3.13 37.22 13.33
N PRO A 7 -1.92 37.04 13.89
CA PRO A 7 -0.69 37.22 13.12
C PRO A 7 -0.69 36.28 11.92
N GLU A 8 -0.46 36.79 10.70
CA GLU A 8 -0.41 35.96 9.48
C GLU A 8 0.64 34.85 9.55
N SER A 9 1.62 34.96 10.45
CA SER A 9 2.66 33.96 10.71
C SER A 9 2.17 32.70 11.41
N LYS A 10 0.97 32.70 12.00
CA LYS A 10 0.41 31.58 12.79
C LYS A 10 -0.63 30.77 12.01
N THR A 11 -0.62 29.45 12.21
CA THR A 11 -1.59 28.50 11.68
C THR A 11 -2.06 27.51 12.75
N LEU A 12 -3.24 26.92 12.57
CA LEU A 12 -3.74 25.87 13.47
C LEU A 12 -3.11 24.54 13.08
N LEU A 13 -2.40 23.92 14.03
CA LEU A 13 -1.85 22.59 13.86
C LEU A 13 -2.92 21.52 14.06
N ARG A 14 -3.66 21.66 15.16
CA ARG A 14 -4.84 20.87 15.54
C ARG A 14 -5.88 21.83 16.10
N ALA A 15 -7.12 21.40 16.28
CA ALA A 15 -8.30 22.23 16.59
C ALA A 15 -8.13 23.28 17.71
N ALA A 16 -7.09 23.21 18.56
CA ALA A 16 -6.79 24.19 19.60
C ALA A 16 -5.33 24.69 19.67
N GLU A 17 -4.42 24.24 18.79
CA GLU A 17 -2.99 24.55 18.89
C GLU A 17 -2.52 25.47 17.77
N TRP A 18 -2.06 26.67 18.13
CA TRP A 18 -1.50 27.65 17.21
C TRP A 18 0.02 27.53 17.12
N VAL A 19 0.53 27.26 15.92
CA VAL A 19 1.96 27.15 15.65
C VAL A 19 2.39 28.13 14.55
N ASP A 20 3.68 28.40 14.45
CA ASP A 20 4.21 29.14 13.31
C ASP A 20 4.05 28.33 12.02
N LYS A 21 3.86 29.01 10.89
CA LYS A 21 3.78 28.35 9.57
C LYS A 21 5.04 27.56 9.20
N THR A 22 6.18 27.86 9.84
CA THR A 22 7.45 27.13 9.71
C THR A 22 7.51 25.86 10.55
N HIS A 23 6.45 25.52 11.28
CA HIS A 23 6.40 24.32 12.10
C HIS A 23 6.63 23.06 11.24
N PRO A 24 7.51 22.13 11.65
CA PRO A 24 7.87 20.95 10.85
C PRO A 24 6.68 20.12 10.34
N GLN A 25 5.64 19.96 11.15
CA GLN A 25 4.43 19.24 10.74
C GLN A 25 3.58 19.99 9.69
N ILE A 26 3.63 21.33 9.66
CA ILE A 26 3.00 22.12 8.61
C ILE A 26 3.80 22.00 7.31
N GLU A 27 5.13 21.98 7.37
CA GLU A 27 5.98 21.67 6.22
C GLU A 27 5.68 20.26 5.68
N PHE A 28 5.57 19.26 6.57
CA PHE A 28 5.20 17.89 6.20
C PHE A 28 3.85 17.84 5.45
N ARG A 29 2.81 18.51 5.96
CA ARG A 29 1.49 18.56 5.29
C ARG A 29 1.59 19.14 3.89
N GLY A 30 2.26 20.28 3.71
CA GLY A 30 2.44 20.90 2.40
C GLY A 30 3.22 20.01 1.42
N ARG A 31 4.25 19.31 1.90
CA ARG A 31 5.00 18.31 1.11
C ARG A 31 4.14 17.11 0.73
N LEU A 32 3.31 16.61 1.65
CA LEU A 32 2.40 15.50 1.39
C LEU A 32 1.34 15.89 0.34
N ASP A 33 0.79 17.09 0.43
CA ASP A 33 -0.15 17.62 -0.58
C ASP A 33 0.52 17.74 -1.96
N SER A 34 1.77 18.20 -1.99
CA SER A 34 2.55 18.28 -3.23
C SER A 34 2.82 16.89 -3.84
N LEU A 35 3.04 15.88 -2.99
CA LEU A 35 3.22 14.49 -3.41
C LEU A 35 1.91 13.89 -3.96
N VAL A 36 0.76 14.21 -3.34
CA VAL A 36 -0.56 13.83 -3.86
C VAL A 36 -0.79 14.44 -5.24
N ALA A 37 -0.55 15.74 -5.41
CA ALA A 37 -0.69 16.42 -6.70
C ALA A 37 0.21 15.80 -7.77
N LYS A 38 1.50 15.58 -7.45
CA LYS A 38 2.45 14.91 -8.35
C LYS A 38 2.00 13.50 -8.73
N THR A 39 1.39 12.76 -7.82
CA THR A 39 0.87 11.41 -8.12
C THR A 39 -0.23 11.48 -9.18
N VAL A 40 -1.15 12.46 -9.05
CA VAL A 40 -2.23 12.69 -10.03
C VAL A 40 -1.69 13.14 -11.39
N GLU A 41 -0.70 14.05 -11.43
CA GLU A 41 -0.03 14.44 -12.69
C GLU A 41 0.55 13.23 -13.42
N ILE A 42 1.14 12.29 -12.67
CA ILE A 42 1.76 11.08 -13.19
C ILE A 42 0.71 10.06 -13.63
N GLN A 43 -0.46 10.00 -12.97
CA GLN A 43 -1.59 9.21 -13.43
C GLN A 43 -2.11 9.71 -14.79
N ILE A 44 -2.26 11.03 -14.95
CA ILE A 44 -2.68 11.65 -16.22
C ILE A 44 -1.67 11.30 -17.33
N LEU A 45 -0.37 11.46 -17.05
CA LEU A 45 0.68 11.09 -17.99
C LEU A 45 0.62 9.59 -18.36
N ALA A 46 0.43 8.71 -17.39
CA ALA A 46 0.31 7.27 -17.65
C ALA A 46 -0.92 6.97 -18.53
N ASP A 47 -2.02 7.69 -18.33
CA ASP A 47 -3.22 7.57 -19.15
C ASP A 47 -2.99 8.02 -20.59
N GLU A 48 -2.35 9.17 -20.79
CA GLU A 48 -1.96 9.71 -22.10
C GLU A 48 -1.01 8.77 -22.86
N LEU A 49 -0.14 8.07 -22.13
CA LEU A 49 0.78 7.06 -22.68
C LEU A 49 0.12 5.67 -22.85
N ASN A 50 -1.17 5.53 -22.56
CA ASN A 50 -1.93 4.27 -22.59
C ASN A 50 -1.39 3.17 -21.66
N GLU A 51 -0.69 3.52 -20.59
CA GLU A 51 -0.16 2.59 -19.59
C GLU A 51 -1.22 2.31 -18.48
N LYS A 52 -2.37 1.76 -18.86
CA LYS A 52 -3.54 1.58 -17.94
C LYS A 52 -3.22 0.78 -16.67
N ALA A 53 -2.33 -0.21 -16.75
CA ALA A 53 -1.92 -0.97 -15.56
C ALA A 53 -1.09 -0.11 -14.58
N VAL A 54 -0.30 0.82 -15.09
CA VAL A 54 0.45 1.78 -14.25
C VAL A 54 -0.52 2.79 -13.62
N VAL A 55 -1.55 3.24 -14.34
CA VAL A 55 -2.62 4.09 -13.77
C VAL A 55 -3.26 3.40 -12.56
N GLN A 56 -3.59 2.11 -12.68
CA GLN A 56 -4.22 1.35 -11.59
C GLN A 56 -3.30 1.19 -10.37
N ASP A 57 -2.02 0.90 -10.58
CA ASP A 57 -1.04 0.83 -9.50
C ASP A 57 -0.85 2.20 -8.82
N LEU A 58 -0.88 3.30 -9.58
CA LEU A 58 -0.80 4.67 -9.05
C LEU A 58 -2.05 5.08 -8.26
N GLU A 59 -3.24 4.57 -8.61
CA GLU A 59 -4.47 4.83 -7.83
C GLU A 59 -4.37 4.22 -6.43
N ASP A 60 -3.77 3.05 -6.30
CA ASP A 60 -3.51 2.42 -5.01
C ASP A 60 -2.52 3.26 -4.16
N LEU A 61 -1.49 3.82 -4.80
CA LEU A 61 -0.58 4.75 -4.13
C LEU A 61 -1.29 6.01 -3.67
N LEU A 62 -2.18 6.56 -4.49
CA LEU A 62 -2.97 7.76 -4.17
C LEU A 62 -3.93 7.51 -3.00
N ALA A 63 -4.59 6.36 -2.97
CA ALA A 63 -5.44 5.95 -1.85
C ALA A 63 -4.63 5.87 -0.54
N PHE A 64 -3.43 5.30 -0.59
CA PHE A 64 -2.54 5.25 0.57
C PHE A 64 -2.06 6.64 1.02
N LEU A 65 -1.71 7.54 0.10
CA LEU A 65 -1.35 8.92 0.46
C LEU A 65 -2.49 9.66 1.17
N ARG A 66 -3.73 9.48 0.70
CA ARG A 66 -4.94 10.02 1.35
C ARG A 66 -5.16 9.41 2.74
N LEU A 67 -4.86 8.12 2.91
CA LEU A 67 -4.85 7.49 4.23
C LEU A 67 -3.81 8.15 5.14
N VAL A 68 -2.59 8.40 4.67
CA VAL A 68 -1.54 9.09 5.45
C VAL A 68 -2.00 10.49 5.88
N GLN A 69 -2.60 11.28 4.98
CA GLN A 69 -3.19 12.58 5.32
C GLN A 69 -4.23 12.46 6.43
N ARG A 70 -5.14 11.48 6.32
CA ARG A 70 -6.20 11.24 7.30
C ARG A 70 -5.63 10.88 8.69
N VAL A 71 -4.70 9.93 8.76
CA VAL A 71 -4.15 9.45 10.05
C VAL A 71 -3.21 10.47 10.70
N GLU A 72 -2.58 11.34 9.92
CA GLU A 72 -1.83 12.47 10.45
C GLU A 72 -2.75 13.47 11.17
N VAL A 73 -3.85 13.85 10.52
CA VAL A 73 -4.81 14.83 11.06
C VAL A 73 -5.59 14.27 12.25
N THR A 74 -6.06 13.02 12.15
CA THR A 74 -6.89 12.38 13.18
C THR A 74 -6.07 11.85 14.36
N GLY A 75 -4.78 11.58 14.16
CA GLY A 75 -3.93 10.93 15.16
C GLY A 75 -4.16 9.41 15.27
N GLU A 76 -5.01 8.82 14.42
CA GLU A 76 -5.16 7.36 14.33
C GLU A 76 -3.84 6.70 13.90
N PRO A 77 -3.60 5.43 14.29
CA PRO A 77 -2.46 4.67 13.78
C PRO A 77 -2.65 4.37 12.28
N LEU A 78 -1.55 4.33 11.52
CA LEU A 78 -1.60 4.02 10.07
C LEU A 78 -2.16 2.61 9.77
N GLY A 79 -1.91 1.64 10.65
CA GLY A 79 -2.34 0.26 10.49
C GLY A 79 -1.43 -0.57 9.57
N GLN A 80 -1.94 -1.71 9.09
CA GLN A 80 -1.17 -2.62 8.24
C GLN A 80 -1.01 -2.08 6.82
N ILE A 81 0.23 -2.08 6.32
CA ILE A 81 0.56 -1.58 4.99
C ILE A 81 0.30 -2.67 3.95
N HIS A 82 -0.60 -2.35 3.02
CA HIS A 82 -0.85 -3.12 1.81
C HIS A 82 -0.87 -2.17 0.61
N LEU A 83 0.03 -2.39 -0.35
CA LEU A 83 0.15 -1.62 -1.60
C LEU A 83 0.48 -2.57 -2.74
N LEU A 84 -0.13 -2.37 -3.90
CA LEU A 84 0.06 -3.16 -5.11
C LEU A 84 -0.25 -4.65 -4.91
N GLY A 85 -1.17 -4.95 -3.98
CA GLY A 85 -1.49 -6.30 -3.53
C GLY A 85 -0.40 -6.97 -2.67
N LEU A 86 0.56 -6.19 -2.14
CA LEU A 86 1.69 -6.68 -1.37
C LEU A 86 1.68 -6.10 0.04
N SER A 87 1.98 -6.94 1.03
CA SER A 87 2.28 -6.50 2.40
C SER A 87 3.56 -5.68 2.47
N GLY A 88 3.74 -4.89 3.54
CA GLY A 88 4.98 -4.17 3.82
C GLY A 88 6.25 -5.02 3.72
N ALA A 89 6.22 -6.25 4.22
CA ALA A 89 7.36 -7.17 4.14
C ALA A 89 7.66 -7.58 2.68
N GLN A 90 6.63 -7.90 1.90
CA GLN A 90 6.77 -8.25 0.49
C GLN A 90 7.26 -7.08 -0.36
N LEU A 91 6.80 -5.86 -0.09
CA LEU A 91 7.28 -4.63 -0.74
C LEU A 91 8.78 -4.45 -0.51
N ARG A 92 9.23 -4.59 0.75
CA ARG A 92 10.65 -4.49 1.11
C ARG A 92 11.47 -5.56 0.40
N HIS A 93 11.00 -6.81 0.43
CA HIS A 93 11.68 -7.94 -0.21
C HIS A 93 11.83 -7.72 -1.72
N LYS A 94 10.73 -7.47 -2.44
CA LYS A 94 10.74 -7.32 -3.90
C LYS A 94 11.54 -6.10 -4.36
N SER A 95 11.52 -5.00 -3.60
CA SER A 95 12.30 -3.81 -3.95
C SER A 95 13.80 -3.96 -3.69
N GLN A 96 14.21 -4.86 -2.78
CA GLN A 96 15.62 -5.15 -2.50
C GLN A 96 16.18 -6.26 -3.41
N GLN A 97 15.38 -7.29 -3.69
CA GLN A 97 15.80 -8.46 -4.46
C GLN A 97 15.25 -8.39 -5.89
N VAL A 98 15.61 -7.32 -6.61
CA VAL A 98 15.06 -7.03 -7.95
C VAL A 98 15.36 -8.14 -8.95
N LYS A 99 16.59 -8.69 -8.90
CA LYS A 99 17.01 -9.77 -9.81
C LYS A 99 16.14 -11.02 -9.66
N GLU A 100 15.90 -11.44 -8.43
CA GLU A 100 15.03 -12.58 -8.13
C GLU A 100 13.57 -12.28 -8.47
N ALA A 101 13.09 -11.09 -8.11
CA ALA A 101 11.68 -10.74 -8.24
C ALA A 101 11.23 -10.44 -9.67
N PHE A 102 12.12 -9.93 -10.53
CA PHE A 102 11.77 -9.40 -11.85
C PHE A 102 12.70 -9.85 -12.98
N GLY A 103 13.79 -10.58 -12.69
CA GLY A 103 14.73 -11.06 -13.71
C GLY A 103 15.66 -9.98 -14.29
N ILE A 104 15.55 -8.73 -13.84
CA ILE A 104 16.35 -7.59 -14.31
C ILE A 104 17.34 -7.14 -13.24
N ASP A 105 18.39 -6.43 -13.65
CA ASP A 105 19.23 -5.70 -12.69
C ASP A 105 18.49 -4.43 -12.22
N HIS A 106 18.98 -3.81 -11.14
CA HIS A 106 18.38 -2.58 -10.61
C HIS A 106 18.31 -1.48 -11.69
N PRO A 107 17.10 -0.99 -12.06
CA PRO A 107 16.98 0.06 -13.07
C PRO A 107 17.71 1.33 -12.65
N MET A 108 18.59 1.82 -13.51
CA MET A 108 19.30 3.09 -13.29
C MET A 108 18.53 4.25 -13.89
N PRO A 109 18.27 5.34 -13.14
CA PRO A 109 17.61 6.52 -13.69
C PRO A 109 18.37 7.07 -14.89
N GLY A 110 17.69 7.17 -16.02
CA GLY A 110 18.27 7.67 -17.26
C GLY A 110 17.21 7.89 -18.32
N ARG A 111 17.56 8.67 -19.36
CA ARG A 111 16.65 9.02 -20.46
C ARG A 111 16.09 7.79 -21.21
N SER A 112 16.81 6.67 -21.16
CA SER A 112 16.40 5.39 -21.77
C SER A 112 15.14 4.78 -21.13
N LEU A 113 14.79 5.17 -19.90
CA LEU A 113 13.56 4.73 -19.25
C LEU A 113 12.30 5.38 -19.85
N GLY A 114 12.46 6.38 -20.72
CA GLY A 114 11.37 7.14 -21.31
C GLY A 114 10.68 8.06 -20.29
N GLN A 115 9.68 8.79 -20.78
CA GLN A 115 8.97 9.81 -20.01
C GLN A 115 8.30 9.23 -18.75
N MET A 116 7.61 8.09 -18.88
CA MET A 116 6.94 7.44 -17.76
C MET A 116 7.93 6.93 -16.70
N GLY A 117 9.02 6.28 -17.12
CA GLY A 117 10.03 5.79 -16.18
C GLY A 117 10.74 6.93 -15.43
N ALA A 118 11.01 8.05 -16.11
CA ALA A 118 11.54 9.26 -15.47
C ALA A 118 10.54 9.85 -14.46
N ALA A 119 9.25 9.91 -14.81
CA ALA A 119 8.19 10.39 -13.93
C ALA A 119 8.03 9.52 -12.67
N VAL A 120 7.99 8.18 -12.82
CA VAL A 120 7.93 7.24 -11.69
C VAL A 120 9.16 7.36 -10.79
N ASN A 121 10.37 7.50 -11.35
CA ASN A 121 11.56 7.74 -10.52
C ASN A 121 11.52 9.10 -9.80
N SER A 122 11.00 10.15 -10.44
CA SER A 122 10.78 11.45 -9.81
C SER A 122 9.77 11.36 -8.65
N LEU A 123 8.70 10.57 -8.81
CA LEU A 123 7.75 10.29 -7.74
C LEU A 123 8.43 9.58 -6.57
N ARG A 124 9.26 8.55 -6.83
CA ARG A 124 9.99 7.83 -5.79
C ARG A 124 10.90 8.75 -4.98
N ALA A 125 11.58 9.69 -5.64
CA ALA A 125 12.40 10.69 -4.98
C ALA A 125 11.56 11.61 -4.10
N ALA A 126 10.43 12.11 -4.62
CA ALA A 126 9.50 12.94 -3.85
C ALA A 126 8.98 12.21 -2.61
N VAL A 127 8.60 10.93 -2.70
CA VAL A 127 8.18 10.13 -1.53
C VAL A 127 9.27 10.11 -0.45
N ARG A 128 10.54 9.93 -0.82
CA ARG A 128 11.66 9.93 0.14
C ARG A 128 11.87 11.29 0.79
N GLU A 129 11.66 12.39 0.06
CA GLU A 129 11.71 13.72 0.64
C GLU A 129 10.58 13.95 1.67
N VAL A 130 9.38 13.44 1.37
CA VAL A 130 8.25 13.49 2.32
C VAL A 130 8.52 12.61 3.54
N GLU A 131 9.07 11.41 3.37
CA GLU A 131 9.54 10.53 4.47
C GLU A 131 10.49 11.26 5.41
N LEU A 132 11.52 11.92 4.88
CA LEU A 132 12.46 12.70 5.69
C LEU A 132 11.78 13.87 6.40
N SER A 133 10.81 14.53 5.76
CA SER A 133 10.04 15.58 6.44
C SER A 133 9.13 15.04 7.54
N ALA A 134 8.62 13.81 7.42
CA ALA A 134 7.86 13.13 8.48
C ALA A 134 8.76 12.88 9.69
N LEU A 135 9.96 12.34 9.47
CA LEU A 135 10.95 12.11 10.54
C LEU A 135 11.34 13.43 11.24
N ARG A 136 11.48 14.53 10.50
CA ARG A 136 11.71 15.86 11.11
C ARG A 136 10.50 16.37 11.89
N ALA A 137 9.29 16.08 11.42
CA ALA A 137 8.06 16.57 12.00
C ALA A 137 7.66 15.84 13.29
N PHE A 138 7.88 14.53 13.33
CA PHE A 138 7.33 13.66 14.36
C PHE A 138 8.39 12.92 15.17
N GLY A 139 9.64 12.83 14.70
CA GLY A 139 10.65 12.00 15.34
C GLY A 139 10.17 10.56 15.51
N GLU A 140 10.28 10.04 16.72
CA GLU A 140 9.84 8.67 17.06
C GLU A 140 8.32 8.54 17.27
N ASP A 141 7.60 9.65 17.45
CA ASP A 141 6.17 9.64 17.84
C ASP A 141 5.26 9.08 16.74
N ARG A 142 5.64 9.25 15.47
CA ARG A 142 4.90 8.76 14.29
C ARG A 142 5.78 7.97 13.34
N MET A 143 6.56 7.04 13.89
CA MET A 143 7.33 6.10 13.08
C MET A 143 6.45 5.28 12.13
N ASP A 144 5.19 5.04 12.47
CA ASP A 144 4.21 4.39 11.60
C ASP A 144 4.05 5.14 10.25
N ILE A 145 3.98 6.47 10.26
CA ILE A 145 3.91 7.29 9.04
C ILE A 145 5.22 7.21 8.26
N ALA A 146 6.37 7.36 8.93
CA ALA A 146 7.68 7.31 8.28
C ALA A 146 7.93 5.94 7.62
N GLU A 147 7.62 4.84 8.31
CA GLU A 147 7.69 3.48 7.77
C GLU A 147 6.69 3.28 6.62
N GLY A 148 5.48 3.82 6.74
CA GLY A 148 4.49 3.85 5.67
C GLY A 148 5.04 4.47 4.38
N LEU A 149 5.62 5.66 4.48
CA LEU A 149 6.25 6.37 3.36
C LEU A 149 7.48 5.62 2.82
N ASN A 150 8.26 4.98 3.70
CA ASN A 150 9.37 4.13 3.28
C ASN A 150 8.87 2.97 2.40
N ARG A 151 7.78 2.30 2.79
CA ARG A 151 7.15 1.23 2.01
C ARG A 151 6.48 1.74 0.74
N LEU A 152 5.89 2.93 0.77
CA LEU A 152 5.41 3.60 -0.42
C LEU A 152 6.54 3.83 -1.43
N SER A 153 7.73 4.24 -0.98
CA SER A 153 8.89 4.41 -1.87
C SER A 153 9.33 3.08 -2.52
N SER A 154 9.22 1.96 -1.78
CA SER A 154 9.41 0.60 -2.33
C SER A 154 8.35 0.26 -3.38
N ALA A 155 7.08 0.61 -3.14
CA ALA A 155 5.99 0.36 -4.08
C ALA A 155 6.19 1.13 -5.40
N VAL A 156 6.53 2.41 -5.34
CA VAL A 156 6.86 3.22 -6.53
C VAL A 156 8.03 2.60 -7.30
N TYR A 157 9.05 2.10 -6.60
CA TYR A 157 10.17 1.41 -7.25
C TYR A 157 9.76 0.10 -7.92
N ILE A 158 8.84 -0.65 -7.31
CA ILE A 158 8.27 -1.86 -7.91
C ILE A 158 7.51 -1.55 -9.20
N ILE A 159 6.76 -0.43 -9.27
CA ILE A 159 6.12 0.03 -10.51
C ILE A 159 7.17 0.23 -11.61
N LEU A 160 8.29 0.89 -11.29
CA LEU A 160 9.39 1.06 -12.24
C LEU A 160 9.98 -0.28 -12.70
N CYS A 161 10.20 -1.20 -11.76
CA CYS A 161 10.73 -2.54 -12.08
C CYS A 161 9.78 -3.34 -12.97
N ARG A 162 8.48 -3.36 -12.64
CA ARG A 162 7.43 -4.01 -13.44
C ARG A 162 7.40 -3.48 -14.87
N ARG A 163 7.55 -2.17 -15.03
CA ARG A 163 7.58 -1.53 -16.35
C ARG A 163 8.83 -1.92 -17.15
N VAL A 164 10.01 -1.88 -16.52
CA VAL A 164 11.28 -2.20 -17.20
C VAL A 164 11.38 -3.68 -17.55
N SER A 165 10.83 -4.59 -16.74
CA SER A 165 10.86 -6.03 -17.00
C SER A 165 9.77 -6.52 -17.98
N GLY A 166 8.87 -5.65 -18.41
CA GLY A 166 7.72 -6.02 -19.24
C GLY A 166 6.68 -6.87 -18.50
N TRP A 167 6.56 -6.70 -17.18
CA TRP A 167 5.68 -7.49 -16.31
C TRP A 167 4.19 -7.25 -16.63
N TYR A 168 3.82 -6.02 -17.00
CA TYR A 168 2.44 -5.66 -17.30
C TYR A 168 1.95 -6.35 -18.57
N GLU A 169 2.80 -6.47 -19.58
CA GLU A 169 2.52 -7.13 -20.85
C GLU A 169 2.36 -8.65 -20.68
N GLN A 170 3.12 -9.25 -19.77
CA GLN A 170 3.01 -10.67 -19.44
C GLN A 170 1.71 -10.98 -18.69
N SER A 171 1.31 -10.08 -17.80
CA SER A 171 0.10 -10.23 -16.98
C SER A 171 -1.21 -10.03 -17.75
N GLN A 172 -1.13 -9.47 -18.97
CA GLN A 172 -2.29 -9.19 -19.84
C GLN A 172 -2.49 -10.21 -20.98
N LYS A 173 -1.62 -11.23 -21.13
CA LYS A 173 -1.77 -12.25 -22.18
C LYS A 173 -2.88 -13.26 -21.83
N PRO A 174 -3.83 -13.57 -22.73
CA PRO A 174 -4.76 -14.67 -22.54
C PRO A 174 -3.98 -15.99 -22.52
N GLY A 175 -3.93 -16.65 -21.37
CA GLY A 175 -3.21 -17.92 -21.17
C GLY A 175 -1.89 -17.81 -20.40
N ALA A 176 -1.45 -16.60 -20.00
CA ALA A 176 -0.46 -16.50 -18.93
C ALA A 176 -1.14 -16.92 -17.63
N GLN A 177 -0.72 -18.04 -17.04
CA GLN A 177 -1.11 -18.39 -15.68
C GLN A 177 -0.70 -17.24 -14.78
N THR A 178 -1.67 -16.41 -14.42
CA THR A 178 -1.57 -15.51 -13.30
C THR A 178 -1.33 -16.39 -12.09
N VAL A 179 -0.14 -16.29 -11.49
CA VAL A 179 -0.02 -16.71 -10.09
C VAL A 179 -1.06 -15.88 -9.35
N PRO A 180 -2.11 -16.48 -8.74
CA PRO A 180 -3.27 -15.71 -8.33
C PRO A 180 -2.86 -14.66 -7.31
N SER A 181 -3.30 -13.42 -7.52
CA SER A 181 -3.49 -12.51 -6.39
C SER A 181 -4.55 -13.17 -5.51
N HIS A 182 -4.11 -13.73 -4.38
CA HIS A 182 -4.92 -14.61 -3.53
C HIS A 182 -6.08 -13.92 -2.80
N THR A 183 -6.48 -12.70 -3.17
CA THR A 183 -7.62 -12.02 -2.55
C THR A 183 -8.93 -12.40 -3.22
N GLY A 184 -9.03 -12.32 -4.56
CA GLY A 184 -10.27 -12.62 -5.29
C GLY A 184 -10.53 -14.13 -5.47
N GLU A 185 -9.46 -14.91 -5.69
CA GLU A 185 -9.55 -16.36 -5.87
C GLU A 185 -9.86 -17.08 -4.55
N PHE A 186 -9.40 -16.54 -3.41
CA PHE A 186 -9.74 -17.08 -2.09
C PHE A 186 -11.21 -16.81 -1.77
N GLU A 187 -11.74 -15.60 -2.02
CA GLU A 187 -13.16 -15.33 -1.77
C GLU A 187 -14.08 -16.20 -2.65
N HIS A 188 -13.69 -16.44 -3.91
CA HIS A 188 -14.47 -17.26 -4.82
C HIS A 188 -14.33 -18.76 -4.53
N LYS A 189 -13.12 -19.25 -4.22
CA LYS A 189 -12.89 -20.63 -3.78
C LYS A 189 -13.50 -20.89 -2.40
N ALA A 190 -13.42 -19.94 -1.48
CA ALA A 190 -14.08 -20.02 -0.18
C ALA A 190 -15.60 -20.06 -0.38
N LYS A 191 -16.21 -19.14 -1.13
CA LYS A 191 -17.65 -19.20 -1.41
C LYS A 191 -18.08 -20.52 -2.03
N HIS A 192 -17.31 -21.06 -2.98
CA HIS A 192 -17.62 -22.35 -3.61
C HIS A 192 -17.43 -23.53 -2.65
N LEU A 193 -16.30 -23.59 -1.94
CA LEU A 193 -16.01 -24.59 -0.90
C LEU A 193 -17.12 -24.60 0.16
N TRP A 194 -17.56 -23.42 0.59
CA TRP A 194 -18.60 -23.26 1.61
C TRP A 194 -20.04 -23.41 1.07
N GLN A 195 -20.24 -23.44 -0.26
CA GLN A 195 -21.51 -23.83 -0.88
C GLN A 195 -21.64 -25.35 -1.01
N GLU A 196 -20.52 -26.06 -1.18
CA GLU A 196 -20.48 -27.53 -1.17
C GLU A 196 -20.67 -28.11 0.25
N VAL A 197 -20.25 -27.35 1.26
CA VAL A 197 -20.54 -27.59 2.68
C VAL A 197 -21.97 -27.11 2.94
N GLY A 198 -22.97 -27.98 2.72
CA GLY A 198 -24.38 -27.70 3.09
C GLY A 198 -24.58 -27.49 4.60
N ASP A 199 -25.84 -27.50 5.07
CA ASP A 199 -26.21 -27.14 6.46
C ASP A 199 -25.47 -27.94 7.57
N ALA A 200 -24.91 -29.12 7.26
CA ALA A 200 -24.02 -29.87 8.13
C ALA A 200 -22.94 -30.62 7.35
N ALA A 201 -21.68 -30.49 7.76
CA ALA A 201 -20.55 -31.22 7.18
C ALA A 201 -19.56 -31.70 8.25
N ARG A 202 -18.78 -32.73 7.91
CA ARG A 202 -17.66 -33.21 8.73
C ARG A 202 -16.34 -32.75 8.13
N MET A 203 -15.54 -32.06 8.94
CA MET A 203 -14.23 -31.55 8.54
C MET A 203 -13.14 -32.15 9.41
N VAL A 204 -12.00 -32.51 8.81
CA VAL A 204 -10.79 -32.92 9.53
C VAL A 204 -9.98 -31.66 9.80
N LEU A 205 -9.84 -31.29 11.07
CA LEU A 205 -8.90 -30.24 11.47
C LEU A 205 -7.58 -30.89 11.86
N SER A 206 -6.51 -30.56 11.13
CA SER A 206 -5.16 -30.97 11.47
C SER A 206 -4.39 -29.78 12.03
N THR A 207 -3.94 -29.86 13.27
CA THR A 207 -3.10 -28.86 13.91
C THR A 207 -1.69 -29.40 14.06
N SER A 208 -0.68 -28.57 13.77
CA SER A 208 0.72 -28.91 14.03
C SER A 208 1.28 -28.03 15.15
N PHE A 209 1.94 -28.66 16.13
CA PHE A 209 2.65 -27.94 17.19
C PHE A 209 3.90 -28.73 17.59
N LYS A 210 5.06 -28.08 17.55
CA LYS A 210 6.38 -28.70 17.83
C LYS A 210 6.59 -30.00 17.06
N ASP A 211 6.41 -29.94 15.73
CA ASP A 211 6.58 -31.06 14.79
C ASP A 211 5.70 -32.30 15.05
N ARG A 212 4.66 -32.16 15.87
CA ARG A 212 3.59 -33.17 16.01
C ARG A 212 2.33 -32.65 15.35
N VAL A 213 1.75 -33.48 14.49
CA VAL A 213 0.44 -33.23 13.87
C VAL A 213 -0.61 -34.02 14.61
N SER A 214 -1.68 -33.35 15.06
CA SER A 214 -2.88 -34.00 15.58
C SER A 214 -4.06 -33.66 14.68
N SER A 215 -4.80 -34.69 14.28
CA SER A 215 -6.01 -34.53 13.46
C SER A 215 -7.24 -34.92 14.28
N ARG A 216 -8.27 -34.08 14.26
CA ARG A 216 -9.56 -34.36 14.89
C ARG A 216 -10.69 -34.17 13.90
N MET A 217 -11.71 -35.02 13.99
CA MET A 217 -12.98 -34.82 13.29
C MET A 217 -13.77 -33.74 14.02
N MET A 218 -14.36 -32.83 13.25
CA MET A 218 -15.25 -31.79 13.77
C MET A 218 -16.52 -31.76 12.92
N ASN A 219 -17.65 -31.58 13.59
CA ASN A 219 -18.90 -31.25 12.93
C ASN A 219 -18.95 -29.74 12.74
N VAL A 220 -19.26 -29.31 11.52
CA VAL A 220 -19.42 -27.90 11.15
C VAL A 220 -20.88 -27.69 10.76
N VAL A 221 -21.52 -26.71 11.38
CA VAL A 221 -22.91 -26.31 11.10
C VAL A 221 -22.94 -24.83 10.76
N GLN A 222 -23.64 -24.47 9.69
CA GLN A 222 -23.85 -23.07 9.32
C GLN A 222 -25.28 -22.65 9.68
N GLN A 223 -25.42 -21.58 10.45
CA GLN A 223 -26.73 -21.00 10.76
C GLN A 223 -26.65 -19.48 10.71
N ASN A 224 -27.54 -18.84 9.93
CA ASN A 224 -27.59 -17.38 9.74
C ASN A 224 -26.25 -16.74 9.31
N GLY A 225 -25.45 -17.44 8.51
CA GLY A 225 -24.14 -16.96 8.06
C GLY A 225 -23.02 -17.07 9.12
N ILE A 226 -23.31 -17.67 10.27
CA ILE A 226 -22.34 -17.94 11.35
C ILE A 226 -22.02 -19.45 11.33
N PHE A 227 -20.74 -19.79 11.43
CA PHE A 227 -20.27 -21.17 11.50
C PHE A 227 -20.06 -21.61 12.95
N TYR A 228 -20.62 -22.76 13.29
CA TYR A 228 -20.48 -23.43 14.57
C TYR A 228 -19.63 -24.68 14.38
N PHE A 229 -18.58 -24.81 15.20
CA PHE A 229 -17.66 -25.94 15.16
C PHE A 229 -17.81 -26.74 16.44
N GLN A 230 -18.23 -27.98 16.33
CA GLN A 230 -18.35 -28.91 17.45
C GLN A 230 -17.32 -30.02 17.29
N THR A 231 -16.41 -30.14 18.26
CA THR A 231 -15.58 -31.33 18.40
C THR A 231 -16.41 -32.45 19.01
N ASP A 232 -16.21 -33.69 18.57
CA ASP A 232 -16.70 -34.86 19.30
C ASP A 232 -16.10 -34.94 20.72
#